data_AF-A0A4Y7INK7-F1
#
_entry.id   AF-A0A4Y7INK7-F1
#
_cell.length_a   1.000
_cell.length_b   1.000
_cell.length_c   1.000
_cell.angle_alpha   90.00
_cell.angle_beta   90.00
_cell.angle_gamma   90.00
#
_symmetry.space_group_name_H-M   'P 1'
#
loop_
_entity.id
_entity.type
_entity.pdbx_description
1 polymer ?
#
loop_
_entity_poly.entity_id
_entity_poly.type
_entity_poly.pdbx_seq_one_letter_code
_entity_poly.pdbx_strand_id
1 'polypeptide(L)'
;MVASEEIDDAYCPVDEEDKIRQAYYIGGDASFELRVQWGYSRCNTFANIDCRPDIPKEFTIHGLWRDNGYNQGRPLVNTVYKTRKINKKVQEKMKKCWASMDLHNGEVNDAYFWSHEWVRHGQYTGWSQGCYFSEAVNLFEKQEITGVILTRFPPGPTQTLSVRDLERGVHAEKNIIVFVKCNTNKDDDQQLQEIGIYYRYKGGKWSAIDHPKQSECNTNIPMVFPYE
;
A
#
# COMPACT_ATOMS: atom_id res chain seq x y z
N MET A 1 -31.61 16.49 25.77
CA MET A 1 -30.29 16.66 25.14
C MET A 1 -29.60 15.33 25.25
N VAL A 2 -29.58 14.55 24.16
CA VAL A 2 -28.88 13.27 24.12
C VAL A 2 -27.45 13.62 23.74
N ALA A 3 -26.52 13.40 24.67
CA ALA A 3 -25.09 13.46 24.36
C ALA A 3 -24.83 12.39 23.29
N SER A 4 -24.42 12.83 22.11
CA SER A 4 -23.85 11.96 21.10
C SER A 4 -22.57 11.37 21.69
N GLU A 5 -22.62 10.10 22.08
CA GLU A 5 -21.40 9.33 22.28
C GLU A 5 -20.69 9.29 20.92
N GLU A 6 -19.57 10.00 20.82
CA GLU A 6 -18.59 9.80 19.75
C GLU A 6 -18.16 8.33 19.83
N ILE A 7 -18.70 7.52 18.92
CA ILE A 7 -18.22 6.17 18.70
C ILE A 7 -16.81 6.32 18.15
N ASP A 8 -15.83 6.03 18.99
CA ASP A 8 -14.40 6.00 18.68
C ASP A 8 -14.17 5.36 17.29
N ASP A 9 -13.79 6.20 16.32
CA ASP A 9 -13.61 5.87 14.89
C ASP A 9 -12.37 4.97 14.63
N ALA A 10 -11.76 4.43 15.68
CA ALA A 10 -10.66 3.49 15.56
C ALA A 10 -11.15 2.15 15.01
N TYR A 11 -11.03 1.96 13.70
CA TYR A 11 -11.29 0.68 13.00
C TYR A 11 -10.47 -0.50 13.56
N CYS A 12 -9.34 -0.20 14.22
CA CYS A 12 -8.55 -1.11 15.01
C CYS A 12 -8.51 -0.59 16.46
N PRO A 13 -9.37 -1.09 17.36
CA PRO A 13 -9.05 -1.03 18.77
C PRO A 13 -7.88 -1.99 18.93
N VAL A 14 -6.63 -1.49 18.86
CA VAL A 14 -5.45 -2.30 19.17
C VAL A 14 -5.69 -2.84 20.57
N ASP A 15 -6.09 -4.10 20.66
CA ASP A 15 -6.46 -4.68 21.92
C ASP A 15 -5.19 -4.83 22.77
N GLU A 16 -5.38 -5.08 24.07
CA GLU A 16 -4.25 -5.19 24.97
C GLU A 16 -3.29 -6.32 24.55
N GLU A 17 -3.80 -7.35 23.89
CA GLU A 17 -3.00 -8.45 23.35
C GLU A 17 -2.14 -8.02 22.16
N ASP A 18 -2.69 -7.23 21.23
CA ASP A 18 -1.96 -6.65 20.11
C ASP A 18 -0.91 -5.65 20.61
N LYS A 19 -1.23 -4.83 21.62
CA LYS A 19 -0.24 -3.95 22.27
C LYS A 19 0.89 -4.74 22.92
N ILE A 20 0.57 -5.83 23.61
CA ILE A 20 1.56 -6.72 24.23
C ILE A 20 2.43 -7.37 23.16
N ARG A 21 1.85 -7.91 22.08
CA ARG A 21 2.60 -8.51 20.96
C ARG A 21 3.50 -7.49 20.29
N GLN A 22 3.00 -6.28 20.05
CA GLN A 22 3.77 -5.18 19.48
C GLN A 22 4.96 -4.80 20.38
N ALA A 23 4.72 -4.60 21.67
CA ALA A 23 5.77 -4.30 22.63
C ALA A 23 6.80 -5.44 22.73
N TYR A 24 6.35 -6.69 22.78
CA TYR A 24 7.20 -7.85 23.00
C TYR A 24 8.02 -8.25 21.76
N TYR A 25 7.38 -8.33 20.59
CA TYR A 25 8.03 -8.87 19.39
C TYR A 25 8.72 -7.81 18.54
N ILE A 26 8.27 -6.56 18.60
CA ILE A 26 8.85 -5.49 17.78
C ILE A 26 9.32 -4.30 18.63
N GLY A 27 9.46 -4.48 19.94
CA GLY A 27 9.97 -3.44 20.86
C GLY A 27 9.09 -2.19 20.93
N GLY A 28 7.89 -2.24 20.35
CA GLY A 28 7.05 -1.06 20.09
C GLY A 28 7.71 -0.05 19.16
N ASP A 29 8.64 -0.46 18.29
CA ASP A 29 9.41 0.38 17.38
C ASP A 29 9.79 -0.41 16.12
N ALA A 30 9.05 -0.21 15.02
CA ALA A 30 9.30 -0.90 13.76
C ALA A 30 9.07 -0.01 12.55
N SER A 31 9.75 -0.32 11.46
CA SER A 31 9.57 0.34 10.19
C SER A 31 8.65 -0.47 9.27
N PHE A 32 7.85 0.23 8.47
CA PHE A 32 6.93 -0.34 7.52
C PHE A 32 6.95 0.46 6.23
N GLU A 33 6.63 -0.20 5.13
CA GLU A 33 6.40 0.44 3.86
C GLU A 33 4.96 0.24 3.41
N LEU A 34 4.23 1.34 3.24
CA LEU A 34 2.98 1.30 2.49
C LEU A 34 3.33 1.37 1.00
N ARG A 35 3.03 0.29 0.28
CA ARG A 35 3.16 0.21 -1.17
C ARG A 35 1.81 0.44 -1.80
N VAL A 36 1.75 1.40 -2.72
CA VAL A 36 0.61 1.60 -3.61
C VAL A 36 1.04 1.34 -5.05
N GLN A 37 0.14 0.82 -5.87
CA GLN A 37 0.40 0.41 -7.24
C GLN A 37 -0.50 1.13 -8.23
N TRP A 38 0.03 1.38 -9.43
CA TRP A 38 -0.73 1.90 -10.55
C TRP A 38 -1.20 0.75 -11.45
N GLY A 39 -2.51 0.52 -11.50
CA GLY A 39 -3.09 -0.65 -12.16
C GLY A 39 -2.74 -0.78 -13.64
N TYR A 40 -2.74 0.34 -14.37
CA TYR A 40 -2.41 0.34 -15.81
C TYR A 40 -0.98 -0.13 -16.08
N SER A 41 -0.02 0.24 -15.23
CA SER A 41 1.37 -0.23 -15.36
C SER A 41 1.56 -1.68 -14.88
N ARG A 42 0.72 -2.18 -13.97
CA ARG A 42 0.69 -3.61 -13.64
C ARG A 42 0.19 -4.43 -14.83
N CYS A 43 -0.79 -3.92 -15.57
CA CYS A 43 -1.47 -4.63 -16.65
C CYS A 43 -0.82 -4.44 -18.04
N ASN A 44 0.00 -3.41 -18.22
CA ASN A 44 0.75 -3.19 -19.45
C ASN A 44 2.19 -3.70 -19.33
N THR A 45 2.40 -5.03 -19.33
CA THR A 45 3.75 -5.64 -19.30
C THR A 45 3.86 -6.79 -20.29
N PHE A 46 5.09 -7.26 -20.56
CA PHE A 46 5.35 -8.46 -21.38
C PHE A 46 4.82 -9.77 -20.78
N ALA A 47 4.53 -9.81 -19.48
CA ALA A 47 4.08 -11.01 -18.80
C ALA A 47 2.65 -11.45 -19.16
N ASN A 48 1.95 -10.72 -20.04
CA ASN A 48 0.57 -10.99 -20.48
C ASN A 48 -0.35 -11.36 -19.30
N ILE A 49 -0.37 -10.50 -18.29
CA ILE A 49 -1.18 -10.69 -17.08
C ILE A 49 -2.66 -10.56 -17.46
N ASP A 50 -3.45 -11.52 -17.03
CA ASP A 50 -4.90 -11.46 -17.14
C ASP A 50 -5.43 -10.50 -16.09
N CYS A 51 -5.72 -9.27 -16.52
CA CYS A 51 -6.11 -8.18 -15.63
C CYS A 51 -7.61 -8.01 -15.55
N ARG A 52 -8.06 -7.47 -14.41
CA ARG A 52 -9.46 -7.10 -14.24
C ARG A 52 -9.91 -6.12 -15.33
N PRO A 53 -11.15 -6.22 -15.81
CA PRO A 53 -11.66 -5.33 -16.85
C PRO A 53 -11.86 -3.89 -16.37
N ASP A 54 -12.08 -3.70 -15.06
CA ASP A 54 -12.36 -2.42 -14.40
C ASP A 54 -11.14 -1.92 -13.62
N ILE A 55 -10.02 -1.67 -14.31
CA ILE A 55 -8.80 -1.12 -13.68
C ILE A 55 -9.12 0.24 -13.05
N PRO A 56 -8.89 0.43 -11.73
CA PRO A 56 -9.11 1.71 -11.06
C PRO A 56 -8.29 2.84 -11.67
N LYS A 57 -8.90 4.02 -11.81
CA LYS A 57 -8.22 5.26 -12.26
C LYS A 57 -7.42 5.95 -11.16
N GLU A 58 -7.00 5.19 -10.16
CA GLU A 58 -6.36 5.65 -8.94
C GLU A 58 -5.32 4.64 -8.48
N PHE A 59 -4.38 5.09 -7.65
CA PHE A 59 -3.49 4.15 -6.97
C PHE A 59 -4.30 3.30 -5.99
N THR A 60 -4.00 2.00 -5.95
CA THR A 60 -4.52 1.09 -4.93
C THR A 60 -3.38 0.57 -4.07
N ILE A 61 -3.67 0.21 -2.83
CA ILE A 61 -2.74 -0.47 -1.94
C ILE A 61 -2.30 -1.77 -2.61
N HIS A 62 -0.99 -1.96 -2.69
CA HIS A 62 -0.38 -3.26 -2.93
C HIS A 62 -0.25 -3.96 -1.57
N GLY A 63 0.40 -3.32 -0.59
CA GLY A 63 0.50 -3.86 0.76
C GLY A 63 1.15 -2.94 1.78
N LEU A 64 1.14 -3.38 3.04
CA LEU A 64 1.86 -2.76 4.15
C LEU A 64 2.92 -3.73 4.66
N TRP A 65 4.18 -3.46 4.36
CA TRP A 65 5.24 -4.43 4.55
C TRP A 65 6.15 -4.00 5.69
N ARG A 66 6.24 -4.81 6.76
CA ARG A 66 7.20 -4.57 7.85
C ARG A 66 8.63 -4.75 7.30
N ASP A 67 9.48 -3.76 7.52
CA ASP A 67 10.90 -3.84 7.21
C ASP A 67 11.60 -4.68 8.29
N ASN A 68 11.97 -5.90 7.91
CA ASN A 68 12.57 -6.89 8.81
C ASN A 68 14.04 -7.14 8.45
N GLY A 69 14.63 -6.31 7.56
CA GLY A 69 15.85 -6.67 6.87
C GLY A 69 15.73 -8.01 6.14
N TYR A 70 16.80 -8.81 6.15
CA TYR A 70 16.88 -10.08 5.41
C TYR A 70 16.13 -11.26 6.06
N ASN A 71 15.53 -11.11 7.24
CA ASN A 71 14.93 -12.24 7.96
C ASN A 71 13.52 -11.91 8.44
N GLN A 72 12.50 -12.47 7.79
CA GLN A 72 11.11 -12.31 8.23
C GLN A 72 10.84 -13.01 9.58
N GLY A 73 11.72 -13.93 10.00
CA GLY A 73 11.54 -14.71 11.22
C GLY A 73 10.35 -15.68 11.12
N ARG A 74 9.87 -16.14 12.28
CA ARG A 74 8.64 -16.94 12.36
C ARG A 74 7.40 -16.02 12.41
N PRO A 75 6.23 -16.46 11.94
CA PRO A 75 4.98 -15.72 12.10
C PRO A 75 4.75 -15.35 13.58
N LEU A 76 4.33 -14.11 13.82
CA LEU A 76 4.08 -13.59 15.17
C LEU A 76 2.64 -13.84 15.63
N VAL A 77 1.74 -14.03 14.66
CA VAL A 77 0.31 -14.23 14.86
C VAL A 77 -0.22 -15.34 13.95
N ASN A 78 -1.52 -15.64 14.07
CA ASN A 78 -2.17 -16.69 13.29
C ASN A 78 -2.04 -16.46 11.78
N THR A 79 -1.50 -17.45 11.07
CA THR A 79 -1.20 -17.39 9.64
C THR A 79 -2.44 -17.47 8.75
N VAL A 80 -3.55 -18.03 9.25
CA VAL A 80 -4.74 -18.32 8.44
C VAL A 80 -5.56 -17.05 8.20
N TYR A 81 -5.64 -16.65 6.92
CA TYR A 81 -6.53 -15.59 6.46
C TYR A 81 -8.01 -15.97 6.67
N LYS A 82 -8.81 -15.05 7.22
CA LYS A 82 -10.25 -15.25 7.42
C LYS A 82 -10.95 -13.90 7.28
N THR A 83 -11.58 -13.62 6.14
CA THR A 83 -12.32 -12.37 5.86
C THR A 83 -13.20 -11.90 7.01
N ARG A 84 -13.87 -12.82 7.73
CA ARG A 84 -14.70 -12.51 8.91
C ARG A 84 -13.98 -11.85 10.09
N LYS A 85 -12.64 -11.88 10.13
CA LYS A 85 -11.80 -11.20 11.12
C LYS A 85 -11.53 -9.73 10.78
N ILE A 86 -11.96 -9.27 9.61
CA ILE A 86 -11.85 -7.88 9.17
C ILE A 86 -13.20 -7.21 9.40
N ASN A 87 -13.21 -6.01 9.96
CA ASN A 87 -14.45 -5.25 10.14
C ASN A 87 -15.14 -5.02 8.78
N LYS A 88 -16.47 -5.16 8.71
CA LYS A 88 -17.23 -4.99 7.46
C LYS A 88 -17.00 -3.63 6.81
N LYS A 89 -16.92 -2.55 7.59
CA LYS A 89 -16.63 -1.20 7.06
C LYS A 89 -15.25 -1.14 6.41
N VAL A 90 -14.25 -1.80 7.01
CA VAL A 90 -12.89 -1.89 6.45
C VAL A 90 -12.89 -2.73 5.18
N GLN A 91 -13.63 -3.85 5.13
CA GLN A 91 -13.79 -4.64 3.91
C GLN A 91 -14.36 -3.81 2.75
N GLU A 92 -15.38 -2.98 2.99
CA GLU A 92 -15.94 -2.12 1.94
C GLU A 92 -14.95 -1.05 1.45
N LYS A 93 -14.10 -0.52 2.33
CA LYS A 93 -13.00 0.37 1.94
C LYS A 93 -11.97 -0.38 1.11
N MET A 94 -11.55 -1.57 1.54
CA MET A 94 -10.55 -2.39 0.85
C MET A 94 -10.96 -2.79 -0.56
N LYS A 95 -12.25 -3.05 -0.82
CA LYS A 95 -12.75 -3.31 -2.19
C LYS A 95 -12.46 -2.17 -3.17
N LYS A 96 -12.31 -0.95 -2.67
CA LYS A 96 -11.97 0.23 -3.47
C LYS A 96 -10.47 0.47 -3.48
N CYS A 97 -9.89 0.69 -2.29
CA CYS A 97 -8.51 1.12 -2.16
C CYS A 97 -7.48 0.00 -2.18
N TRP A 98 -7.86 -1.28 -2.11
CA TRP A 98 -6.95 -2.43 -2.10
C TRP A 98 -7.40 -3.50 -3.11
N ALA A 99 -7.90 -3.06 -4.26
CA ALA A 99 -8.35 -3.93 -5.34
C ALA A 99 -7.20 -4.77 -5.91
N SER A 100 -7.47 -6.05 -6.22
CA SER A 100 -6.54 -6.87 -7.01
C SER A 100 -6.50 -6.38 -8.45
N MET A 101 -5.34 -6.43 -9.11
CA MET A 101 -5.23 -6.14 -10.55
C MET A 101 -5.39 -7.40 -11.39
N ASP A 102 -4.80 -8.49 -10.90
CA ASP A 102 -4.79 -9.78 -11.57
C ASP A 102 -6.10 -10.54 -11.31
N LEU A 103 -6.57 -11.29 -12.31
CA LEU A 103 -7.67 -12.24 -12.17
C LEU A 103 -7.17 -13.54 -11.52
N HIS A 104 -7.97 -14.10 -10.62
CA HIS A 104 -7.74 -15.41 -10.04
C HIS A 104 -8.72 -16.41 -10.66
N ASN A 105 -8.21 -17.36 -11.44
CA ASN A 105 -9.02 -18.31 -12.22
C ASN A 105 -10.03 -17.60 -13.16
N GLY A 106 -9.62 -16.46 -13.75
CA GLY A 106 -10.45 -15.69 -14.67
C GLY A 106 -11.48 -14.77 -14.00
N GLU A 107 -11.48 -14.65 -12.66
CA GLU A 107 -12.42 -13.82 -11.91
C GLU A 107 -11.71 -12.81 -11.01
N VAL A 108 -12.34 -11.66 -10.79
CA VAL A 108 -11.87 -10.66 -9.82
C VAL A 108 -12.01 -11.24 -8.42
N ASN A 109 -10.90 -11.32 -7.69
CA ASN A 109 -10.89 -11.91 -6.36
C ASN A 109 -9.96 -11.14 -5.42
N ASP A 110 -10.46 -10.01 -4.92
CA ASP A 110 -9.70 -9.18 -4.00
C ASP A 110 -9.34 -9.95 -2.72
N ALA A 111 -10.20 -10.85 -2.24
CA ALA A 111 -9.94 -11.65 -1.04
C ALA A 111 -8.76 -12.62 -1.20
N TYR A 112 -8.53 -13.14 -2.40
CA TYR A 112 -7.34 -13.93 -2.71
C TYR A 112 -6.07 -13.07 -2.57
N PHE A 113 -6.10 -11.85 -3.13
CA PHE A 113 -5.00 -10.91 -3.01
C PHE A 113 -4.75 -10.48 -1.55
N TRP A 114 -5.80 -10.14 -0.80
CA TRP A 114 -5.66 -9.81 0.63
C TRP A 114 -5.12 -10.99 1.44
N SER A 115 -5.54 -12.22 1.12
CA SER A 115 -4.98 -13.42 1.76
C SER A 115 -3.48 -13.56 1.49
N HIS A 116 -3.02 -13.26 0.27
CA HIS A 116 -1.61 -13.26 -0.07
C HIS A 116 -0.84 -12.25 0.79
N GLU A 117 -1.30 -11.00 0.85
CA GLU A 117 -0.66 -9.93 1.63
C GLU A 117 -0.64 -10.25 3.13
N TRP A 118 -1.70 -10.85 3.67
CA TRP A 118 -1.72 -11.30 5.06
C TRP A 118 -0.66 -12.37 5.34
N VAL A 119 -0.61 -13.41 4.52
CA VAL A 119 0.30 -14.54 4.70
C VAL A 119 1.75 -14.13 4.45
N ARG A 120 2.01 -13.22 3.51
CA ARG A 120 3.39 -12.80 3.20
C ARG A 120 3.91 -11.71 4.12
N HIS A 121 3.06 -10.80 4.58
CA HIS A 121 3.49 -9.59 5.27
C HIS A 121 2.76 -9.40 6.61
N GLY A 122 1.43 -9.46 6.61
CA GLY A 122 0.60 -9.16 7.78
C GLY A 122 0.88 -10.01 9.02
N GLN A 123 1.07 -11.33 8.84
CA GLN A 123 1.30 -12.26 9.94
C GLN A 123 2.62 -12.05 10.71
N TYR A 124 3.53 -11.24 10.15
CA TYR A 124 4.78 -10.88 10.79
C TYR A 124 4.70 -9.56 11.52
N THR A 125 3.60 -8.81 11.44
CA THR A 125 3.52 -7.47 12.04
C THR A 125 3.34 -7.49 13.56
N GLY A 126 2.77 -8.57 14.10
CA GLY A 126 2.35 -8.64 15.51
C GLY A 126 0.94 -8.10 15.76
N TRP A 127 0.29 -7.51 14.75
CA TRP A 127 -1.13 -7.13 14.81
C TRP A 127 -2.06 -8.29 14.48
N SER A 128 -3.28 -8.24 15.01
CA SER A 128 -4.38 -9.04 14.50
C SER A 128 -4.68 -8.71 13.02
N GLN A 129 -5.32 -9.65 12.33
CA GLN A 129 -5.67 -9.50 10.91
C GLN A 129 -6.51 -8.25 10.64
N GLY A 130 -7.53 -8.02 11.46
CA GLY A 130 -8.37 -6.82 11.33
C GLY A 130 -7.56 -5.54 11.51
N CYS A 131 -6.64 -5.50 12.48
CA CYS A 131 -5.79 -4.34 12.72
C CYS A 131 -4.81 -4.07 11.58
N TYR A 132 -4.13 -5.10 11.07
CA TYR A 132 -3.24 -4.96 9.91
C TYR A 132 -3.91 -4.27 8.72
N PHE A 133 -5.09 -4.77 8.33
CA PHE A 133 -5.83 -4.19 7.21
C PHE A 133 -6.36 -2.79 7.52
N SER A 134 -6.80 -2.55 8.76
CA SER A 134 -7.30 -1.23 9.17
C SER A 134 -6.19 -0.17 9.16
N GLU A 135 -5.01 -0.49 9.69
CA GLU A 135 -3.86 0.42 9.70
C GLU A 135 -3.39 0.76 8.29
N ALA A 136 -3.30 -0.23 7.40
CA ALA A 136 -2.93 -0.01 6.01
C ALA A 136 -3.94 0.90 5.27
N VAL A 137 -5.24 0.67 5.45
CA VAL A 137 -6.30 1.54 4.89
C VAL A 137 -6.22 2.96 5.45
N ASN A 138 -6.04 3.10 6.77
CA ASN A 138 -5.92 4.41 7.42
C ASN A 138 -4.70 5.19 6.91
N LEU A 139 -3.55 4.52 6.74
CA LEU A 139 -2.35 5.14 6.18
C LEU A 139 -2.56 5.57 4.73
N PHE A 140 -3.22 4.74 3.91
CA PHE A 140 -3.54 5.08 2.53
C PHE A 140 -4.45 6.31 2.44
N GLU A 141 -5.58 6.30 3.16
CA GLU A 141 -6.55 7.39 3.18
C GLU A 141 -5.92 8.69 3.69
N LYS A 142 -5.07 8.62 4.74
CA LYS A 142 -4.40 9.81 5.30
C LYS A 142 -3.52 10.53 4.28
N GLN A 143 -2.84 9.78 3.41
CA GLN A 143 -1.89 10.40 2.47
C GLN A 143 -2.57 11.01 1.26
N GLU A 144 -3.70 10.45 0.82
CA GLU A 144 -4.40 10.88 -0.40
C GLU A 144 -3.45 11.00 -1.60
N ILE A 145 -2.50 10.07 -1.71
CA ILE A 145 -1.37 10.15 -2.64
C ILE A 145 -1.84 10.25 -4.10
N THR A 146 -2.94 9.58 -4.43
CA THR A 146 -3.62 9.67 -5.72
C THR A 146 -3.97 11.12 -6.07
N GLY A 147 -4.63 11.84 -5.16
CA GLY A 147 -5.09 13.21 -5.43
C GLY A 147 -3.92 14.15 -5.69
N VAL A 148 -2.83 14.02 -4.92
CA VAL A 148 -1.61 14.82 -5.11
C VAL A 148 -0.99 14.57 -6.48
N ILE A 149 -0.82 13.31 -6.84
CA ILE A 149 -0.09 12.93 -8.05
C ILE A 149 -0.92 13.22 -9.30
N LEU A 150 -2.19 12.83 -9.34
CA LEU A 150 -3.02 13.04 -10.53
C LEU A 150 -3.29 14.52 -10.79
N THR A 151 -3.36 15.36 -9.74
CA THR A 151 -3.54 16.82 -9.90
C THR A 151 -2.31 17.46 -10.55
N ARG A 152 -1.11 17.00 -10.18
CA ARG A 152 0.15 17.61 -10.62
C ARG A 152 0.72 16.96 -11.89
N PHE A 153 0.46 15.68 -12.07
CA PHE A 153 0.96 14.82 -13.14
C PHE A 153 -0.20 13.97 -13.68
N PRO A 154 -1.08 14.53 -14.53
CA PRO A 154 -2.18 13.78 -15.11
C PRO A 154 -1.65 12.61 -15.97
N PRO A 155 -2.10 11.36 -15.76
CA PRO A 155 -1.65 10.23 -16.56
C PRO A 155 -2.22 10.31 -17.98
N GLY A 156 -1.56 9.68 -18.94
CA GLY A 156 -2.00 9.69 -20.34
C GLY A 156 -1.09 8.88 -21.27
N PRO A 157 -1.53 8.63 -22.50
CA PRO A 157 -0.85 7.72 -23.43
C PRO A 157 0.54 8.19 -23.84
N THR A 158 0.80 9.50 -23.78
CA THR A 158 2.10 10.11 -24.07
C THR A 158 2.72 10.79 -22.86
N GLN A 159 2.09 10.66 -21.68
CA GLN A 159 2.59 11.32 -20.49
C GLN A 159 3.84 10.62 -19.99
N THR A 160 4.90 11.40 -19.86
CA THR A 160 6.11 11.00 -19.16
C THR A 160 6.39 11.97 -18.02
N LEU A 161 7.04 11.50 -16.97
CA LEU A 161 7.51 12.33 -15.88
C LEU A 161 8.87 11.84 -15.40
N SER A 162 9.68 12.72 -14.82
CA SER A 162 10.91 12.30 -14.17
C SER A 162 10.62 11.80 -12.74
N VAL A 163 11.39 10.82 -12.28
CA VAL A 163 11.33 10.34 -10.88
C VAL A 163 11.49 11.52 -9.90
N ARG A 164 12.46 12.39 -10.19
CA ARG A 164 12.78 13.56 -9.36
C ARG A 164 11.63 14.56 -9.26
N ASP A 165 10.91 14.79 -10.34
CA ASP A 165 9.76 15.72 -10.32
C ASP A 165 8.60 15.13 -9.54
N LEU A 166 8.34 13.82 -9.66
CA LEU A 166 7.34 13.14 -8.82
C LEU A 166 7.70 13.27 -7.33
N GLU A 167 8.92 12.91 -6.95
CA GLU A 167 9.38 12.96 -5.56
C GLU A 167 9.29 14.36 -4.98
N ARG A 168 9.78 15.37 -5.72
CA ARG A 168 9.68 16.78 -5.32
C ARG A 168 8.24 17.26 -5.25
N GLY A 169 7.41 16.79 -6.17
CA GLY A 169 6.02 17.18 -6.25
C GLY A 169 5.23 16.71 -5.05
N VAL A 170 5.40 15.43 -4.69
CA VAL A 170 4.80 14.88 -3.47
C VAL A 170 5.37 15.54 -2.22
N HIS A 171 6.68 15.76 -2.15
CA HIS A 171 7.32 16.40 -1.00
C HIS A 171 6.80 17.83 -0.77
N ALA A 172 6.64 18.62 -1.82
CA ALA A 172 6.13 19.99 -1.71
C ALA A 172 4.69 20.05 -1.15
N GLU A 173 3.83 19.09 -1.49
CA GLU A 173 2.42 19.08 -1.08
C GLU A 173 2.18 18.42 0.27
N LYS A 174 2.92 17.35 0.59
CA LYS A 174 2.65 16.49 1.76
C LYS A 174 3.77 16.48 2.80
N ASN A 175 4.92 17.10 2.50
CA ASN A 175 6.11 17.08 3.35
C ASN A 175 6.55 15.65 3.74
N ILE A 176 6.46 14.72 2.78
CA ILE A 176 6.93 13.34 2.89
C ILE A 176 7.91 13.04 1.76
N ILE A 177 8.73 12.01 1.94
CA ILE A 177 9.55 11.43 0.87
C ILE A 177 8.90 10.13 0.42
N VAL A 178 8.87 9.92 -0.88
CA VAL A 178 8.33 8.70 -1.49
C VAL A 178 9.43 7.93 -2.21
N PHE A 179 9.32 6.61 -2.17
CA PHE A 179 10.10 5.70 -2.99
C PHE A 179 9.35 5.44 -4.28
N VAL A 180 10.05 5.45 -5.42
CA VAL A 180 9.45 5.19 -6.73
C VAL A 180 9.98 3.90 -7.31
N LYS A 181 9.07 3.02 -7.72
CA LYS A 181 9.38 1.78 -8.43
C LYS A 181 8.85 1.84 -9.85
N CYS A 182 9.65 1.34 -10.78
CA CYS A 182 9.26 1.20 -12.17
C CYS A 182 9.30 -0.26 -12.61
N ASN A 183 8.48 -0.58 -13.60
CA ASN A 183 8.62 -1.78 -14.42
C ASN A 183 8.76 -1.36 -15.90
N THR A 184 8.79 -2.35 -16.78
CA THR A 184 8.88 -2.15 -18.23
C THR A 184 7.53 -2.44 -18.88
N ASN A 185 7.08 -1.55 -19.76
CA ASN A 185 5.85 -1.73 -20.54
C ASN A 185 6.07 -2.65 -21.76
N LYS A 186 5.03 -2.87 -22.58
CA LYS A 186 5.11 -3.72 -23.78
C LYS A 186 5.93 -3.10 -24.93
N ASP A 187 6.20 -1.81 -24.86
CA ASP A 187 7.00 -1.05 -25.83
C ASP A 187 8.48 -0.94 -25.42
N ASP A 188 8.87 -1.65 -24.35
CA ASP A 188 10.21 -1.61 -23.72
C ASP A 188 10.56 -0.28 -23.02
N ASP A 189 9.56 0.56 -22.75
CA ASP A 189 9.73 1.77 -21.97
C ASP A 189 9.60 1.51 -20.46
N GLN A 190 10.35 2.27 -19.67
CA GLN A 190 10.16 2.35 -18.23
C GLN A 190 8.84 3.08 -17.90
N GLN A 191 8.06 2.54 -16.96
CA GLN A 191 6.81 3.16 -16.50
C GLN A 191 6.65 3.12 -14.97
N LEU A 192 5.89 4.07 -14.42
CA LEU A 192 5.60 4.17 -12.99
C LEU A 192 4.74 2.98 -12.52
N GLN A 193 5.33 2.08 -11.72
CA GLN A 193 4.63 0.90 -11.23
C GLN A 193 4.06 1.09 -9.83
N GLU A 194 4.90 1.48 -8.88
CA GLU A 194 4.53 1.60 -7.46
C GLU A 194 5.15 2.83 -6.83
N ILE A 195 4.48 3.29 -5.77
CA ILE A 195 4.97 4.31 -4.87
C ILE A 195 5.01 3.71 -3.47
N GLY A 196 6.16 3.85 -2.81
CA GLY A 196 6.39 3.44 -1.43
C GLY A 196 6.40 4.65 -0.51
N ILE A 197 5.73 4.55 0.63
CA ILE A 197 5.82 5.52 1.72
C ILE A 197 6.35 4.79 2.94
N TYR A 198 7.52 5.20 3.42
CA TYR A 198 8.14 4.60 4.59
C TYR A 198 7.64 5.24 5.86
N TYR A 199 7.36 4.40 6.86
CA TYR A 199 6.90 4.80 8.16
C TYR A 199 7.66 4.11 9.26
N ARG A 200 7.81 4.83 10.37
CA ARG A 200 8.10 4.26 11.68
C ARG A 200 6.82 4.20 12.49
N TYR A 201 6.53 3.04 13.06
CA TYR A 201 5.51 2.84 14.08
C TYR A 201 6.20 2.76 15.44
N LYS A 202 5.97 3.75 16.31
CA LYS A 202 6.55 3.78 17.64
C LYS A 202 5.53 4.15 18.71
N GLY A 203 5.36 3.30 19.72
CA GLY A 203 4.46 3.57 20.84
C GLY A 203 3.03 3.88 20.43
N GLY A 204 2.51 3.18 19.40
CA GLY A 204 1.16 3.40 18.89
C GLY A 204 1.02 4.53 17.86
N LYS A 205 2.12 5.17 17.45
CA LYS A 205 2.10 6.32 16.55
C LYS A 205 2.88 6.07 15.28
N TRP A 206 2.33 6.53 14.16
CA TRP A 206 2.95 6.51 12.85
C TRP A 206 3.64 7.84 12.54
N SER A 207 4.88 7.79 12.08
CA SER A 207 5.61 8.92 11.49
C SER A 207 6.20 8.51 10.15
N ALA A 208 5.96 9.29 9.10
CA ALA A 208 6.66 9.10 7.82
C ALA A 208 8.15 9.36 8.04
N ILE A 209 8.99 8.52 7.43
CA ILE A 209 10.46 8.60 7.51
C ILE A 209 11.06 8.38 6.14
N ASP A 210 12.35 8.69 6.00
CA ASP A 210 13.08 8.50 4.75
C ASP A 210 13.18 7.00 4.40
N HIS A 211 12.97 6.68 3.13
CA HIS A 211 13.17 5.33 2.63
C HIS A 211 14.68 5.02 2.59
N PRO A 212 15.14 3.83 3.04
CA PRO A 212 16.57 3.49 3.10
C PRO A 212 17.23 3.32 1.71
N LYS A 213 16.42 3.17 0.66
CA LYS A 213 16.83 3.15 -0.75
C LYS A 213 16.26 4.35 -1.49
N GLN A 214 16.89 4.73 -2.60
CA GLN A 214 16.43 5.86 -3.42
C GLN A 214 15.20 5.49 -4.28
N SER A 215 15.40 4.84 -5.42
CA SER A 215 14.37 4.45 -6.37
C SER A 215 14.77 3.13 -7.04
N GLU A 216 13.78 2.36 -7.50
CA GLU A 216 13.96 1.19 -8.37
C GLU A 216 13.80 1.52 -9.86
N CYS A 217 13.75 2.81 -10.22
CA CYS A 217 13.72 3.31 -11.58
C CYS A 217 15.12 3.73 -12.05
N ASN A 218 15.37 3.69 -13.36
CA ASN A 218 16.41 4.47 -14.01
C ASN A 218 16.04 5.95 -13.94
N THR A 219 16.76 6.71 -13.13
CA THR A 219 16.51 8.14 -12.86
C THR A 219 17.03 9.08 -13.95
N ASN A 220 17.78 8.55 -14.94
CA ASN A 220 18.31 9.32 -16.06
C ASN A 220 17.34 9.42 -17.24
N ILE A 221 16.24 8.66 -17.22
CA ILE A 221 15.22 8.69 -18.26
C ILE A 221 13.84 8.97 -17.64
N PRO A 222 12.91 9.59 -18.38
CA PRO A 222 11.53 9.70 -17.94
C PRO A 222 10.88 8.33 -17.75
N MET A 223 9.86 8.26 -16.89
CA MET A 223 8.96 7.12 -16.79
C MET A 223 7.62 7.47 -17.44
N VAL A 224 7.04 6.52 -18.16
CA VAL A 224 5.67 6.62 -18.66
C VAL A 224 4.69 6.56 -17.48
N PHE A 225 3.62 7.35 -17.54
CA PHE A 225 2.52 7.26 -16.59
C PHE A 225 1.21 7.05 -17.34
N PRO A 226 0.91 5.80 -17.69
CA PRO A 226 -0.10 5.50 -18.69
C PRO A 226 -1.50 5.59 -18.11
N TYR A 227 -2.42 5.97 -18.98
CA TYR A 227 -3.84 5.76 -18.79
C TYR A 227 -4.29 5.14 -20.10
N GLU A 228 -4.60 3.84 -20.07
CA GLU A 228 -4.77 2.94 -21.25
C GLU A 228 -3.47 2.41 -21.85
#